data_AF-W4PWI4-F1
#
_entry.id   AF-W4PWI4-F1
#
_cell.length_a   1.000
_cell.length_b   1.000
_cell.length_c   1.000
_cell.angle_alpha   90.00
_cell.angle_beta   90.00
_cell.angle_gamma   90.00
#
_symmetry.space_group_name_H-M   'P 1'
#
loop_
_entity.id
_entity.type
_entity.pdbx_description
1 polymer ?
#
loop_
_entity_poly.entity_id
_entity_poly.type
_entity_poly.pdbx_seq_one_letter_code
_entity_poly.pdbx_strand_id
1 'polypeptide(L)'
;MSLYYLDDFSLGEIAEEFEVSRQAVYDNIKRTEAMLEDYEVKLMLLSKFEKRTQLLTQMKSAVEENATPEEIMLLIDSLEKLD
;
A
#
# COMPACT_ATOMS: atom_id res chain seq x y z
N MET A 1 -2.41 5.78 -14.50
CA MET A 1 -1.29 5.74 -13.52
C MET A 1 -0.29 4.62 -13.79
N SER A 2 -0.70 3.39 -14.17
CA SER A 2 0.24 2.31 -14.54
C SER A 2 1.34 2.80 -15.49
N LEU A 3 0.94 3.41 -16.60
CA LEU A 3 1.89 3.87 -17.61
C LEU A 3 2.98 4.79 -17.04
N TYR A 4 2.64 5.68 -16.10
CA TYR A 4 3.60 6.62 -15.52
C TYR A 4 4.43 6.01 -14.38
N TYR A 5 3.81 5.27 -13.46
CA TYR A 5 4.48 4.79 -12.23
C TYR A 5 5.04 3.36 -12.34
N LEU A 6 4.51 2.53 -13.23
CA LEU A 6 4.85 1.11 -13.36
C LEU A 6 5.58 0.81 -14.67
N ASP A 7 5.21 1.52 -15.74
CA ASP A 7 5.74 1.27 -17.09
C ASP A 7 6.73 2.36 -17.54
N ASP A 8 7.03 3.35 -16.68
CA ASP A 8 7.99 4.46 -16.88
C ASP A 8 7.76 5.34 -18.12
N PHE A 9 6.53 5.41 -18.64
CA PHE A 9 6.17 6.33 -19.73
C PHE A 9 6.24 7.78 -19.24
N SER A 10 6.75 8.66 -20.10
CA SER A 10 6.67 10.10 -19.90
C SER A 10 5.24 10.63 -20.08
N LEU A 11 4.96 11.80 -19.51
CA LEU A 11 3.68 12.49 -19.70
C LEU A 11 3.40 12.82 -21.18
N GLY A 12 4.44 12.94 -22.00
CA GLY A 12 4.31 13.20 -23.43
C GLY A 12 3.86 11.95 -24.19
N GLU A 13 4.48 10.81 -23.92
CA GLU A 13 4.11 9.52 -24.52
C GLU A 13 2.67 9.13 -24.15
N ILE A 14 2.27 9.34 -22.89
CA ILE A 14 0.89 9.11 -22.46
C ILE A 14 -0.06 10.10 -23.16
N ALA A 15 0.32 11.36 -23.32
CA ALA A 15 -0.52 12.35 -23.98
C ALA A 15 -0.76 12.02 -25.46
N GLU A 16 0.28 11.56 -26.16
CA GLU A 16 0.21 11.13 -27.55
C GLU A 16 -0.67 9.89 -27.72
N GLU A 17 -0.46 8.86 -26.90
CA GLU A 17 -1.22 7.60 -26.94
C GLU A 17 -2.74 7.81 -26.76
N PHE A 18 -3.12 8.74 -25.88
CA PHE A 18 -4.53 9.02 -25.57
C PHE A 18 -5.10 10.24 -26.31
N GLU A 19 -4.34 10.86 -27.23
CA GLU A 19 -4.73 12.07 -27.96
C GLU A 19 -5.20 13.22 -27.05
N VAL A 20 -4.56 13.39 -25.90
CA VAL A 20 -4.85 14.45 -24.92
C VAL A 20 -3.66 15.40 -24.76
N SER A 21 -3.84 16.51 -24.05
CA SER A 21 -2.71 17.38 -23.73
C SER A 21 -1.84 16.81 -22.63
N ARG A 22 -0.53 17.06 -22.69
CA ARG A 22 0.42 16.75 -21.60
C ARG A 22 -0.04 17.33 -20.25
N GLN A 23 -0.68 18.50 -20.27
CA GLN A 23 -1.22 19.13 -19.07
C GLN A 23 -2.40 18.33 -18.50
N ALA A 24 -3.29 17.80 -19.35
CA ALA A 24 -4.41 16.98 -18.90
C ALA A 24 -3.93 15.69 -18.21
N VAL A 25 -2.87 15.07 -18.73
CA VAL A 25 -2.23 13.90 -18.09
C VAL A 25 -1.65 14.27 -16.73
N TYR A 26 -0.88 15.37 -16.65
CA TYR A 26 -0.30 15.86 -15.40
C TYR A 26 -1.36 16.13 -14.33
N ASP A 27 -2.41 16.87 -14.69
CA ASP A 27 -3.50 17.22 -13.78
C ASP A 27 -4.26 15.97 -13.29
N ASN A 28 -4.47 14.99 -14.18
CA ASN A 28 -5.12 13.74 -13.82
C ASN A 28 -4.29 12.94 -12.80
N ILE A 29 -2.98 12.83 -13.03
CA ILE A 29 -2.06 12.16 -12.09
C ILE A 29 -2.11 12.86 -10.73
N LYS A 30 -1.92 14.19 -10.70
CA LYS A 30 -1.90 14.96 -9.45
C LYS A 30 -3.21 14.86 -8.66
N ARG A 31 -4.36 14.95 -9.33
CA ARG A 31 -5.66 14.77 -8.67
C ARG A 31 -5.82 13.37 -8.12
N THR A 32 -5.35 12.35 -8.84
CA THR A 32 -5.52 10.97 -8.38
C THR A 32 -4.57 10.62 -7.25
N GLU A 33 -3.34 11.16 -7.23
CA GLU A 33 -2.44 11.08 -6.06
C GLU A 33 -3.13 11.64 -4.81
N ALA A 34 -3.68 12.85 -4.90
CA ALA A 34 -4.38 13.47 -3.76
C ALA A 34 -5.59 12.64 -3.28
N MET A 35 -6.30 12.01 -4.21
CA MET A 35 -7.44 11.13 -3.89
C MET A 35 -7.00 9.83 -3.23
N LEU A 36 -5.88 9.24 -3.65
CA LEU A 36 -5.32 8.04 -3.02
C LEU A 36 -4.83 8.33 -1.59
N GLU A 37 -4.20 9.48 -1.36
CA GLU A 37 -3.81 9.93 -0.01
C GLU A 37 -5.03 10.12 0.89
N ASP A 38 -6.09 10.78 0.40
CA ASP A 38 -7.35 10.94 1.16
C ASP A 38 -8.01 9.59 1.48
N TYR A 39 -7.93 8.63 0.54
CA TYR A 39 -8.38 7.26 0.80
C TYR A 39 -7.55 6.55 1.86
N GLU A 40 -6.23 6.68 1.84
CA GLU A 40 -5.40 6.06 2.88
C GLU A 40 -5.65 6.69 4.25
N VAL A 41 -5.84 8.01 4.34
CA VAL A 41 -6.21 8.67 5.60
C VAL A 41 -7.53 8.12 6.16
N LYS A 42 -8.52 7.86 5.29
CA LYS A 42 -9.85 7.39 5.71
C LYS A 42 -9.90 5.89 6.01
N LEU A 43 -9.20 5.09 5.22
CA LEU A 43 -9.34 3.63 5.22
C LEU A 43 -8.17 2.93 5.92
N MET A 44 -7.01 3.58 5.99
CA MET A 44 -5.76 3.07 6.59
C MET A 44 -5.38 1.68 6.05
N LEU A 45 -5.63 1.41 4.77
CA LEU A 45 -5.50 0.06 4.20
C LEU A 45 -4.03 -0.35 4.11
N LEU A 46 -3.18 0.55 3.64
CA LEU A 46 -1.75 0.31 3.54
C LEU A 46 -1.15 0.16 4.94
N SER A 47 -1.46 1.07 5.86
CA SER A 47 -0.96 1.00 7.24
C SER A 47 -1.40 -0.30 7.95
N LYS A 48 -2.67 -0.70 7.81
CA LYS A 48 -3.16 -1.98 8.35
C LYS A 48 -2.45 -3.17 7.70
N PHE A 49 -2.22 -3.13 6.39
CA PHE A 49 -1.49 -4.17 5.67
C PHE A 49 -0.05 -4.33 6.15
N GLU A 50 0.68 -3.23 6.32
CA GLU A 50 2.06 -3.25 6.84
C GLU A 50 2.12 -3.81 8.26
N LYS A 51 1.23 -3.37 9.15
CA LYS A 51 1.14 -3.88 10.53
C LYS A 51 0.84 -5.38 10.56
N ARG A 52 -0.11 -5.86 9.75
CA ARG A 52 -0.38 -7.30 9.63
C ARG A 52 0.84 -8.06 9.14
N THR A 53 1.53 -7.55 8.12
CA THR A 53 2.74 -8.17 7.56
C THR A 53 3.87 -8.24 8.60
N GLN A 54 4.04 -7.19 9.39
CA GLN A 54 5.01 -7.15 10.48
C GLN A 54 4.68 -8.18 11.57
N LEU A 55 3.43 -8.24 12.03
CA LEU A 55 2.99 -9.22 13.04
C LEU A 55 3.17 -10.66 12.52
N LEU A 56 2.80 -10.94 11.27
CA LEU A 56 3.00 -12.25 10.66
C LEU A 56 4.48 -12.63 10.58
N THR A 57 5.37 -11.65 10.33
CA THR A 57 6.82 -11.88 10.35
C THR A 57 7.30 -12.19 11.76
N GLN A 58 6.86 -11.44 12.76
CA GLN A 58 7.18 -11.69 14.17
C GLN A 58 6.69 -13.06 14.64
N MET A 59 5.49 -13.47 14.23
CA MET A 59 4.96 -14.81 14.54
C MET A 59 5.82 -15.92 13.95
N LYS A 60 6.27 -15.78 12.69
CA LYS A 60 7.17 -16.75 12.06
C LYS A 60 8.47 -16.87 12.83
N SER A 61 9.10 -15.74 13.16
CA SER A 61 10.34 -15.73 13.95
C SER A 61 10.14 -16.32 15.35
N ALA A 62 9.04 -16.00 16.03
CA ALA A 62 8.71 -16.56 17.34
C ALA A 62 8.59 -18.09 17.30
N VAL A 63 8.00 -18.65 16.24
CA VAL A 63 7.93 -20.11 16.05
C VAL A 63 9.32 -20.71 15.82
N GLU A 64 10.16 -20.08 15.00
CA GLU A 64 11.53 -20.53 14.74
C GLU A 64 12.40 -20.50 16.01
N GLU A 65 12.15 -19.54 16.90
CA GLU A 65 12.86 -19.37 18.17
C GLU A 65 12.29 -20.21 19.33
N ASN A 66 11.30 -21.07 19.07
CA ASN A 66 10.59 -21.86 20.09
C ASN A 66 9.96 -21.02 21.21
N ALA A 67 9.38 -19.87 20.83
CA ALA A 67 8.60 -19.03 21.74
C ALA A 67 7.48 -19.83 22.41
N THR A 68 7.10 -19.39 23.60
CA THR A 68 6.05 -20.01 24.38
C THR A 68 4.68 -19.84 23.70
N PRO A 69 3.71 -20.75 23.93
CA PRO A 69 2.35 -20.58 23.44
C PRO A 69 1.70 -19.25 23.86
N GLU A 70 2.06 -18.74 25.04
CA GLU A 70 1.57 -17.46 25.56
C GLU A 70 2.06 -16.27 24.72
N GLU A 71 3.33 -16.26 24.33
CA GLU A 71 3.90 -15.24 23.44
C GLU A 71 3.25 -15.27 22.04
N ILE A 72 2.99 -16.47 21.51
CA ILE A 72 2.29 -16.62 20.22
C ILE A 72 0.84 -16.12 20.32
N MET A 73 0.13 -16.41 21.40
CA MET A 73 -1.25 -15.92 21.58
C MET A 73 -1.31 -14.39 21.68
N LEU A 74 -0.34 -13.74 22.32
CA LEU A 74 -0.27 -12.28 22.35
C LEU A 74 -0.13 -11.65 20.95
N LEU A 75 0.62 -12.30 20.06
CA LEU A 75 0.76 -11.87 18.67
C LEU A 75 -0.53 -12.08 17.87
N ILE A 76 -1.24 -13.20 18.10
CA ILE A 76 -2.55 -13.46 17.49
C ILE A 76 -3.59 -12.43 17.95
N ASP A 77 -3.68 -12.16 19.26
CA ASP A 77 -4.58 -11.15 19.82
C ASP A 77 -4.31 -9.75 19.24
N SER A 78 -3.04 -9.45 18.98
CA SER A 78 -2.62 -8.18 18.37
C SER A 78 -3.04 -8.09 16.90
N LEU A 79 -3.04 -9.22 16.19
CA LEU A 79 -3.49 -9.31 14.81
C LEU A 79 -5.02 -9.14 14.71
N GLU A 80 -5.79 -9.78 15.60
CA GLU A 80 -7.26 -9.67 15.63
C GLU A 80 -7.74 -8.25 15.91
N LYS A 81 -6.97 -7.45 16.65
CA LYS A 81 -7.30 -6.04 16.96
C LYS A 81 -7.04 -5.06 15.81
N LEU A 82 -6.42 -5.50 14.70
CA LEU A 82 -6.16 -4.64 13.54
C LEU A 82 -7.36 -4.49 12.60
N ASP A 83 -8.36 -5.37 12.72
CA ASP A 83 -9.61 -5.26 11.97
C ASP A 83 -10.55 -4.23 12.60
#